data_AF-A0A9P4UYR7-F1
#
_entry.id   AF-A0A9P4UYR7-F1
#
_cell.length_a   1.000
_cell.length_b   1.000
_cell.length_c   1.000
_cell.angle_alpha   90.00
_cell.angle_beta   90.00
_cell.angle_gamma   90.00
#
_symmetry.space_group_name_H-M   'P 1'
#
loop_
_entity.id
_entity.type
_entity.pdbx_description
1 polymer ?
#
loop_
_entity_poly.entity_id
_entity_poly.type
_entity_poly.pdbx_seq_one_letter_code
_entity_poly.pdbx_strand_id
1 'polypeptide(L)'
;MELSALAVPSVYALIFFLSYTSQLLLLFLEPGPLTKDELIRFNVLLVCLLVCYTRSVIADPGRIPRTGQKEIVEDGRQGRQRWCRKCEAIKPPRAHHCKECKR
;
A
#
# COMPACT_ATOMS: atom_id res chain seq x y z
N MET A 1 -14.28 4.44 17.03
CA MET A 1 -13.36 3.80 16.07
C MET A 1 -13.69 4.37 14.71
N GLU A 2 -12.75 5.02 14.03
CA GLU A 2 -12.97 5.49 12.67
C GLU A 2 -13.16 4.29 11.74
N LEU A 3 -14.16 4.33 10.86
CA LEU A 3 -14.46 3.22 9.94
C LEU A 3 -13.27 2.85 9.04
N SER A 4 -12.39 3.82 8.77
CA SER A 4 -11.14 3.65 8.03
C SER A 4 -10.17 2.66 8.68
N ALA A 5 -10.20 2.51 10.00
CA ALA A 5 -9.35 1.57 10.72
C ALA A 5 -9.69 0.11 10.41
N LEU A 6 -10.92 -0.19 9.95
CA LEU A 6 -11.34 -1.53 9.58
C LEU A 6 -10.94 -1.92 8.15
N ALA A 7 -10.47 -0.99 7.33
CA ALA A 7 -10.14 -1.27 5.93
C ALA A 7 -8.99 -2.28 5.79
N VAL A 8 -7.94 -2.16 6.60
CA VAL A 8 -6.80 -3.09 6.55
C VAL A 8 -7.18 -4.51 6.97
N PRO A 9 -7.79 -4.74 8.17
CA PRO A 9 -8.18 -6.10 8.57
C PRO A 9 -9.26 -6.71 7.66
N SER A 10 -10.17 -5.91 7.10
CA SER A 10 -11.20 -6.44 6.18
C SER A 10 -10.61 -6.95 4.88
N VAL A 11 -9.58 -6.31 4.33
CA VAL A 11 -8.88 -6.80 3.13
C VAL A 11 -8.11 -8.07 3.43
N TYR A 12 -7.45 -8.19 4.59
CA TYR A 12 -6.84 -9.48 4.98
C TYR A 12 -7.90 -10.58 5.05
N ALA A 13 -9.02 -10.32 5.73
CA ALA A 13 -10.14 -11.27 5.81
C ALA A 13 -10.65 -11.66 4.41
N LEU A 14 -10.76 -10.70 3.49
CA LEU A 14 -11.15 -10.95 2.10
C LEU A 14 -10.13 -11.84 1.36
N ILE A 15 -8.83 -11.56 1.49
CA ILE A 15 -7.76 -12.36 0.88
C ILE A 15 -7.85 -13.81 1.38
N PHE A 16 -7.92 -14.00 2.71
CA PHE A 16 -8.05 -15.32 3.33
C PHE A 16 -9.33 -16.03 2.90
N PHE A 17 -10.46 -15.32 2.90
CA PHE A 17 -11.74 -15.88 2.48
C PHE A 17 -11.65 -16.38 1.05
N LEU A 18 -11.27 -15.54 0.09
CA LEU A 18 -11.21 -15.92 -1.32
C LEU A 18 -10.19 -17.04 -1.58
N SER A 19 -9.03 -17.00 -0.93
CA SER A 19 -7.98 -17.98 -1.17
C SER A 19 -8.31 -19.36 -0.61
N TYR A 20 -8.76 -19.43 0.65
CA TYR A 20 -8.98 -20.73 1.30
C TYR A 20 -10.33 -21.34 0.92
N THR A 21 -11.38 -20.53 0.71
CA THR A 21 -12.66 -21.08 0.25
C THR A 21 -12.58 -21.62 -1.18
N SER A 22 -11.83 -20.97 -2.07
CA SER A 22 -11.62 -21.51 -3.43
C SER A 22 -10.82 -22.82 -3.41
N GLN A 23 -9.77 -22.91 -2.60
CA GLN A 23 -9.02 -24.16 -2.41
C GLN A 23 -9.91 -25.28 -1.85
N LEU A 24 -10.74 -24.99 -0.84
CA LEU A 24 -11.68 -25.95 -0.29
C LEU A 24 -12.71 -26.40 -1.34
N LEU A 25 -13.30 -25.46 -2.09
CA LEU A 25 -14.28 -25.77 -3.12
C LEU A 25 -13.70 -26.70 -4.20
N LEU A 26 -12.45 -26.47 -4.61
CA LEU A 26 -11.78 -27.27 -5.62
C LEU A 26 -11.45 -28.70 -5.16
N LEU A 27 -11.51 -29.00 -3.85
CA LEU A 27 -11.45 -30.38 -3.37
C LEU A 27 -12.72 -31.18 -3.69
N PHE A 28 -13.85 -30.49 -3.91
CA PHE A 28 -15.16 -31.11 -4.09
C PHE A 28 -15.69 -31.03 -5.53
N LEU A 29 -14.98 -30.38 -6.44
CA LEU A 29 -15.40 -30.14 -7.83
C LEU A 29 -14.63 -31.04 -8.81
N GLU A 30 -15.30 -31.64 -9.79
CA GLU A 30 -14.62 -32.33 -10.91
C GLU A 30 -13.93 -31.31 -11.84
N PRO A 31 -12.73 -31.60 -12.39
CA PRO A 31 -12.06 -32.90 -12.49
C PRO A 31 -11.17 -33.33 -11.29
N GLY A 32 -11.39 -32.79 -10.09
CA GLY A 32 -10.73 -33.22 -8.85
C GLY A 32 -9.84 -32.13 -8.23
N PRO A 33 -9.14 -32.45 -7.13
CA PRO A 33 -8.34 -31.48 -6.40
C PRO A 33 -7.19 -30.93 -7.24
N LEU A 34 -6.76 -29.71 -6.89
CA LEU A 34 -5.60 -29.08 -7.50
C LEU A 34 -4.37 -30.00 -7.45
N THR A 35 -3.62 -30.06 -8.55
CA THR A 35 -2.35 -30.79 -8.56
C THR A 35 -1.37 -30.17 -7.57
N LYS A 36 -0.38 -30.94 -7.09
CA LYS A 36 0.61 -30.43 -6.12
C LYS A 36 1.33 -29.18 -6.64
N ASP A 37 1.66 -29.15 -7.93
CA ASP A 37 2.36 -28.02 -8.55
C ASP A 37 1.48 -26.77 -8.63
N GLU A 38 0.20 -26.92 -8.96
CA GLU A 38 -0.76 -25.83 -8.95
C GLU A 38 -1.00 -25.31 -7.52
N LEU A 39 -1.10 -26.21 -6.54
CA LEU A 39 -1.25 -25.84 -5.13
C LEU A 39 -0.03 -25.06 -4.62
N ILE A 40 1.18 -25.51 -4.99
CA ILE A 40 2.42 -24.81 -4.65
C ILE A 40 2.44 -23.42 -5.32
N ARG A 41 2.20 -23.35 -6.64
CA ARG A 41 2.16 -22.06 -7.37
C ARG A 41 1.12 -21.10 -6.77
N PHE A 42 -0.07 -21.59 -6.47
CA PHE A 42 -1.13 -20.79 -5.85
C PHE A 42 -0.69 -20.24 -4.49
N ASN A 43 -0.16 -21.07 -3.61
CA ASN A 43 0.24 -20.64 -2.27
C ASN A 43 1.47 -19.72 -2.29
N VAL A 44 2.40 -19.92 -3.22
CA VAL A 44 3.51 -18.97 -3.45
C VAL A 44 2.97 -17.60 -3.86
N LEU A 45 2.04 -17.54 -4.81
CA LEU A 45 1.41 -16.30 -5.23
C LEU A 45 0.60 -15.64 -4.10
N LEU A 46 -0.09 -16.43 -3.27
CA LEU A 46 -0.80 -15.95 -2.08
C LEU A 46 0.16 -15.32 -1.07
N VAL A 47 1.31 -15.95 -0.80
CA VAL A 47 2.35 -15.38 0.06
C VAL A 47 2.91 -14.08 -0.54
N CYS A 48 3.19 -14.05 -1.85
CA CYS A 48 3.63 -12.82 -2.52
C CYS A 48 2.59 -11.70 -2.41
N LEU A 49 1.30 -12.01 -2.61
CA LEU A 49 0.20 -11.05 -2.46
C LEU A 49 0.17 -10.48 -1.04
N LEU A 50 0.22 -11.35 -0.02
CA LEU A 50 0.23 -10.94 1.39
C LEU A 50 1.44 -10.04 1.68
N VAL A 51 2.65 -10.44 1.25
CA VAL A 51 3.86 -9.62 1.43
C VAL A 51 3.72 -8.25 0.77
N CYS A 52 3.27 -8.20 -0.48
CA CYS A 52 3.06 -6.94 -1.21
C CYS A 52 2.04 -6.04 -0.51
N TYR A 53 0.91 -6.60 -0.09
CA TYR A 53 -0.13 -5.86 0.61
C TYR A 53 0.35 -5.34 1.96
N THR A 54 0.95 -6.21 2.78
CA THR A 54 1.51 -5.83 4.09
C THR A 54 2.53 -4.70 3.93
N ARG A 55 3.47 -4.82 2.98
CA ARG A 55 4.46 -3.77 2.72
C ARG A 55 3.81 -2.45 2.29
N SER A 56 2.74 -2.51 1.51
CA SER A 56 2.03 -1.32 1.05
C SER A 56 1.31 -0.58 2.18
N VAL A 57 0.78 -1.28 3.18
CA VAL A 57 0.04 -0.66 4.29
C VAL A 57 0.95 -0.21 5.44
N ILE A 58 2.13 -0.83 5.62
CA ILE A 58 3.09 -0.43 6.67
C ILE A 58 4.13 0.58 6.20
N ALA A 59 4.32 0.73 4.88
CA ALA A 59 5.31 1.67 4.36
C ALA A 59 4.95 3.10 4.78
N ASP A 60 5.92 3.78 5.41
CA ASP A 60 5.76 5.19 5.78
C ASP A 60 5.64 6.03 4.49
N PRO A 61 4.61 6.89 4.34
CA PRO A 61 4.43 7.72 3.14
C PRO A 61 5.52 8.78 2.89
N GLY A 62 6.63 8.73 3.63
CA GLY A 62 7.76 9.63 3.50
C GLY A 62 7.61 10.91 4.32
N ARG A 63 8.75 11.59 4.51
CA ARG A 63 8.87 12.88 5.20
C ARG A 63 9.86 13.77 4.48
N ILE A 64 9.66 15.08 4.59
CA ILE A 64 10.57 16.08 3.99
C ILE A 64 11.76 16.26 4.94
N PRO A 65 13.01 16.04 4.50
CA PRO A 65 14.19 16.26 5.34
C PRO A 65 14.39 17.76 5.59
N ARG A 66 14.70 18.13 6.85
CA ARG A 66 14.91 19.54 7.24
C ARG A 66 16.08 20.20 6.51
N THR A 67 17.12 19.43 6.20
CA THR A 67 18.35 19.92 5.55
C THR A 67 18.16 20.25 4.07
N GLY A 68 17.17 19.62 3.40
CA GLY A 68 16.91 19.80 1.97
C GLY A 68 16.16 21.07 1.60
N GLN A 69 15.76 21.91 2.58
CA GLN A 69 15.04 23.17 2.30
C GLN A 69 15.83 24.12 1.40
N LYS A 70 17.17 24.13 1.49
CA LYS A 70 18.02 24.97 0.62
C LYS A 70 18.01 24.48 -0.83
N GLU A 71 18.04 23.16 -1.05
CA GLU A 71 17.99 22.55 -2.38
C GLU A 71 16.59 22.66 -3.02
N ILE A 72 15.53 22.58 -2.21
CA ILE A 72 14.15 22.81 -2.64
C ILE A 72 13.94 24.25 -3.15
N VAL A 73 14.68 25.22 -2.59
CA VAL A 73 14.66 26.61 -3.07
C VAL A 73 15.41 26.76 -4.39
N GLU A 74 16.54 26.07 -4.56
CA GLU A 74 17.34 26.09 -5.80
C GLU A 74 16.57 25.46 -6.97
N ASP A 75 15.95 24.29 -6.78
CA ASP A 75 15.13 23.62 -7.80
C ASP A 75 13.81 24.39 -8.07
N GLY A 76 13.29 25.03 -7.03
CA GLY A 76 12.15 25.96 -7.10
C GLY A 76 12.43 27.28 -7.83
N ARG A 77 13.67 27.58 -8.25
CA ARG A 77 13.97 28.74 -9.11
C ARG A 77 13.72 28.45 -10.59
N GLN A 78 13.70 27.18 -11.00
CA GLN A 78 13.41 26.79 -12.39
C GLN A 78 11.90 26.58 -12.66
N GLY A 79 11.07 26.52 -11.61
CA GLY A 79 9.61 26.37 -11.71
C GLY A 79 8.86 27.17 -10.65
N ARG A 80 7.52 27.19 -10.70
CA ARG A 80 6.72 27.95 -9.73
C ARG A 80 6.75 27.27 -8.36
N GLN A 81 7.50 27.81 -7.41
CA GLN A 81 7.62 27.29 -6.05
C GLN A 81 6.24 27.20 -5.36
N ARG A 82 5.85 26.00 -4.92
CA ARG A 82 4.52 25.74 -4.34
C ARG A 82 4.59 25.76 -2.81
N TRP A 83 3.65 26.44 -2.17
CA TRP A 83 3.57 26.53 -0.70
C TRP A 83 2.45 25.65 -0.12
N CYS A 84 2.69 25.04 1.04
CA CYS A 84 1.65 24.37 1.83
C CYS A 84 1.21 25.28 2.98
N ARG A 85 -0.05 25.75 2.95
CA ARG A 85 -0.60 26.56 4.05
C ARG A 85 -0.79 25.77 5.35
N LYS A 86 -1.05 24.46 5.27
CA LYS A 86 -1.30 23.62 6.45
C LYS A 86 -0.03 23.23 7.21
N CYS A 87 1.08 23.07 6.48
CA CYS A 87 2.37 22.71 7.06
C CYS A 87 3.31 23.92 7.20
N GLU A 88 2.89 25.09 6.73
CA GLU A 88 3.70 26.31 6.67
C GLU A 88 5.10 26.07 6.09
N ALA A 89 5.15 25.32 4.99
CA ALA A 89 6.41 24.90 4.37
C ALA A 89 6.34 24.92 2.85
N ILE A 90 7.51 25.05 2.22
CA ILE A 90 7.69 24.90 0.77
C ILE A 90 7.47 23.42 0.40
N LYS A 91 6.69 23.17 -0.65
CA LYS A 91 6.47 21.83 -1.21
C LYS A 91 7.58 21.51 -2.22
N PRO A 92 8.35 20.43 -2.00
CA PRO A 92 9.23 19.88 -3.04
C PRO A 92 8.48 19.53 -4.33
N PRO A 93 9.20 19.38 -5.47
CA PRO A 93 8.57 18.88 -6.70
C PRO A 93 7.94 17.50 -6.46
N ARG A 94 6.73 17.29 -7.01
CA ARG A 94 5.89 16.09 -6.85
C ARG A 94 5.36 15.80 -5.43
N ALA A 95 5.66 16.62 -4.42
CA ALA A 95 5.16 16.44 -3.06
C ALA A 95 3.80 17.13 -2.84
N HIS A 96 2.91 16.44 -2.13
CA HIS A 96 1.56 16.93 -1.79
C HIS A 96 1.28 16.70 -0.31
N HIS A 97 0.51 17.60 0.30
CA HIS A 97 0.05 17.44 1.67
C HIS A 97 -1.12 16.46 1.72
N CYS A 98 -0.98 15.41 2.50
CA CYS A 98 -2.03 14.45 2.78
C CYS A 98 -2.82 14.87 4.02
N LYS A 99 -4.14 15.02 3.89
CA LYS A 99 -5.03 15.35 5.01
C LYS A 99 -5.03 14.24 6.07
N GLU A 100 -4.96 12.98 5.64
CA GLU A 100 -5.02 11.81 6.51
C GLU A 100 -3.71 11.61 7.28
N CYS A 101 -2.58 11.62 6.56
CA CYS A 101 -1.25 11.49 7.17
C CYS A 101 -0.80 12.77 7.89
N LYS A 102 -1.49 13.90 7.66
CA LYS A 102 -1.20 15.24 8.21
C LYS A 102 0.22 15.72 7.93
N ARG A 103 0.74 15.39 6.75
CA ARG A 103 2.06 15.79 6.27
C ARG A 103 2.06 15.92 4.75
#